data_AF-A0A4R6BSI2-F1
#
_entry.id   AF-A0A4R6BSI2-F1
#
_cell.length_a   1.000
_cell.length_b   1.000
_cell.length_c   1.000
_cell.angle_alpha   90.00
_cell.angle_beta   90.00
_cell.angle_gamma   90.00
#
_symmetry.space_group_name_H-M   'P 1'
#
loop_
_entity.id
_entity.type
_entity.pdbx_description
1 polymer ?
#
loop_
_entity_poly.entity_id
_entity_poly.type
_entity_poly.pdbx_seq_one_letter_code
_entity_poly.pdbx_strand_id
1 'polypeptide(L)'
;MMENYLAIFREVRRRLETEGYSNHEISDNYEEIFKKLSPNELTFQQLMVEYLGEFNVKSMDYVDQHYWTNGIRVRRYKDALIVTDVIDDLQFVVGDEIIALSGDSINELAERYQKLLFNEPTERQDWHTILRKQNSAQVKRGDQFYDFELHVYDDTRGLEVIDHEQFPEVIVYSIDTLHKYLHSPAETLLIDLTAAYGVIPDNQVDWIAEQLNGREFIMLIDALTKGSAERLASRFEGQGRIVGRETYGQAVSLQKVALGNQFFIYSADKDKTVFPDVMVELRESSFLQDDIRQAGIDVLLNRLNNQQ
;
A
#
# COMPACT_ATOMS: atom_id res chain seq x y z
N MET A 1 4.56 -21.09 -20.90
CA MET A 1 5.57 -22.03 -20.37
C MET A 1 5.11 -22.44 -18.99
N MET A 2 5.22 -23.71 -18.60
CA MET A 2 4.89 -24.11 -17.23
C MET A 2 6.02 -23.62 -16.33
N GLU A 3 5.79 -22.54 -15.58
CA GLU A 3 6.77 -22.03 -14.63
C GLU A 3 7.08 -23.11 -13.57
N ASN A 4 8.36 -23.34 -13.31
CA ASN A 4 8.77 -24.28 -12.28
C ASN A 4 8.71 -23.56 -10.92
N TYR A 5 7.53 -23.55 -10.29
CA TYR A 5 7.28 -22.92 -8.98
C TYR A 5 8.33 -23.29 -7.93
N LEU A 6 8.76 -24.54 -7.89
CA LEU A 6 9.81 -24.99 -6.97
C LEU A 6 11.15 -24.31 -7.25
N ALA A 7 11.50 -24.09 -8.52
CA ALA A 7 12.72 -23.38 -8.88
C ALA A 7 12.65 -21.90 -8.49
N ILE A 8 11.50 -21.25 -8.70
CA ILE A 8 11.28 -19.86 -8.29
C ILE A 8 11.37 -19.72 -6.77
N PHE A 9 10.67 -20.57 -6.02
CA PHE A 9 10.74 -20.62 -4.56
C PHE A 9 12.18 -20.77 -4.06
N ARG A 10 12.94 -21.71 -4.62
CA ARG A 10 14.36 -21.93 -4.25
C ARG A 10 15.24 -20.72 -4.53
N GLU A 11 14.98 -19.99 -5.60
CA GLU A 11 15.70 -18.75 -5.90
C GLU A 11 15.38 -17.64 -4.89
N VAL A 12 14.10 -17.48 -4.50
CA VAL A 12 13.69 -16.54 -3.45
C VAL A 12 14.35 -16.91 -2.12
N ARG A 13 14.26 -18.19 -1.71
CA ARG A 13 14.93 -18.73 -0.51
C ARG A 13 16.42 -18.40 -0.50
N ARG A 14 17.14 -18.69 -1.59
CA ARG A 14 18.57 -18.43 -1.72
C ARG A 14 18.92 -16.95 -1.55
N ARG A 15 18.08 -16.05 -2.07
CA ARG A 15 18.27 -14.60 -1.91
C ARG A 15 18.06 -14.17 -0.47
N LEU A 16 16.96 -14.60 0.15
CA LEU A 16 16.69 -14.34 1.57
C LEU A 16 17.86 -14.79 2.45
N GLU A 17 18.37 -16.02 2.22
CA GLU A 17 19.54 -16.54 2.95
C GLU A 17 20.80 -15.69 2.75
N THR A 18 20.99 -15.14 1.53
CA THR A 18 22.13 -14.24 1.23
C THR A 18 22.03 -12.93 2.01
N GLU A 19 20.82 -12.40 2.18
CA GLU A 19 20.56 -11.18 2.96
C GLU A 19 20.45 -11.45 4.48
N GLY A 20 20.69 -12.69 4.92
CA GLY A 20 20.68 -13.07 6.34
C GLY A 20 19.31 -13.46 6.89
N TYR A 21 18.30 -13.60 6.05
CA TYR A 21 16.98 -14.12 6.40
C TYR A 21 16.94 -15.63 6.16
N SER A 22 17.15 -16.42 7.21
CA SER A 22 17.09 -17.88 7.13
C SER A 22 16.23 -18.47 8.24
N ASN A 23 15.33 -19.36 7.86
CA ASN A 23 14.59 -20.22 8.77
C ASN A 23 14.39 -21.58 8.09
N HIS A 24 15.32 -22.51 8.34
CA HIS A 24 15.34 -23.80 7.66
C HIS A 24 14.06 -24.60 7.86
N GLU A 25 13.48 -24.58 9.06
CA GLU A 25 12.22 -25.30 9.33
C GLU A 25 11.08 -24.78 8.46
N ILE A 26 10.91 -23.45 8.41
CA ILE A 26 9.88 -22.82 7.58
C ILE A 26 10.16 -23.06 6.10
N SER A 27 11.39 -22.81 5.64
CA SER A 27 11.75 -22.99 4.22
C SER A 27 11.56 -24.45 3.77
N ASP A 28 11.92 -25.43 4.59
CA ASP A 28 11.78 -26.84 4.23
C ASP A 28 10.31 -27.28 4.19
N ASN A 29 9.47 -26.77 5.11
CA ASN A 29 8.02 -26.99 5.09
C ASN A 29 7.37 -26.47 3.79
N TYR A 30 7.68 -25.23 3.40
CA TYR A 30 7.16 -24.64 2.15
C TYR A 30 7.72 -25.35 0.91
N GLU A 31 8.97 -25.82 0.95
CA GLU A 31 9.53 -26.59 -0.16
C GLU A 31 8.72 -27.88 -0.43
N GLU A 32 8.30 -28.58 0.63
CA GLU A 32 7.44 -29.76 0.53
C GLU A 32 6.05 -29.46 -0.04
N ILE A 33 5.50 -28.28 0.26
CA ILE A 33 4.25 -27.79 -0.33
C ILE A 33 4.46 -27.55 -1.83
N PHE A 34 5.48 -26.78 -2.21
CA PHE A 34 5.76 -26.45 -3.62
C PHE A 34 6.12 -27.66 -4.48
N LYS A 35 6.74 -28.71 -3.91
CA LYS A 35 6.98 -29.99 -4.60
C LYS A 35 5.70 -30.69 -5.06
N LYS A 36 4.58 -30.46 -4.35
CA LYS A 36 3.29 -31.12 -4.57
C LYS A 36 2.25 -30.18 -5.20
N LEU A 37 2.57 -28.90 -5.32
CA LEU A 37 1.67 -27.88 -5.83
C LEU A 37 1.36 -28.14 -7.31
N SER A 38 0.07 -28.26 -7.63
CA SER A 38 -0.39 -28.32 -9.01
C SER A 38 -0.31 -26.91 -9.63
N PRO A 39 -0.05 -26.78 -10.95
CA PRO A 39 0.02 -25.47 -11.61
C PRO A 39 -1.24 -24.63 -11.37
N ASN A 40 -1.08 -23.55 -10.61
CA ASN A 40 -2.08 -22.54 -10.29
C ASN A 40 -1.34 -21.29 -9.80
N GLU A 41 -1.32 -20.25 -10.63
CA GLU A 41 -0.53 -19.04 -10.41
C GLU A 41 -1.01 -18.26 -9.18
N LEU A 42 -2.33 -18.15 -8.99
CA LEU A 42 -2.93 -17.48 -7.84
C LEU A 42 -2.57 -18.20 -6.53
N THR A 43 -2.71 -19.53 -6.49
CA THR A 43 -2.34 -20.31 -5.30
C THR A 43 -0.84 -20.23 -5.04
N PHE A 44 -0.01 -20.28 -6.09
CA PHE A 44 1.43 -20.12 -5.96
C PHE A 44 1.80 -18.76 -5.36
N GLN A 45 1.25 -17.68 -5.89
CA GLN A 45 1.49 -16.33 -5.37
C GLN A 45 1.05 -16.21 -3.90
N GLN A 46 -0.13 -16.73 -3.56
CA GLN A 46 -0.63 -16.70 -2.18
C GLN A 46 0.30 -17.43 -1.21
N LEU A 47 0.82 -18.60 -1.60
CA LEU A 47 1.77 -19.35 -0.78
C LEU A 47 3.13 -18.64 -0.66
N MET A 48 3.58 -17.96 -1.73
CA MET A 48 4.79 -17.14 -1.68
C MET A 48 4.65 -15.96 -0.71
N VAL A 49 3.52 -15.25 -0.74
CA VAL A 49 3.22 -14.16 0.19
C VAL A 49 3.14 -14.67 1.63
N GLU A 50 2.51 -15.82 1.88
CA GLU A 50 2.47 -16.44 3.21
C GLU A 50 3.86 -16.83 3.70
N TYR A 51 4.69 -17.43 2.84
CA TYR A 51 6.08 -17.76 3.15
C TYR A 51 6.89 -16.51 3.53
N LEU A 52 6.76 -15.41 2.79
CA LEU A 52 7.45 -14.16 3.12
C LEU A 52 6.93 -13.54 4.42
N GLY A 53 5.62 -13.66 4.68
CA GLY A 53 4.99 -13.20 5.92
C GLY A 53 5.54 -13.88 7.18
N GLU A 54 6.09 -15.09 7.07
CA GLU A 54 6.76 -15.79 8.18
C GLU A 54 8.02 -15.08 8.70
N PHE A 55 8.64 -14.22 7.89
CA PHE A 55 9.80 -13.43 8.31
C PHE A 55 9.38 -12.13 9.04
N ASN A 56 8.11 -11.74 8.96
CA ASN A 56 7.56 -10.52 9.56
C ASN A 56 8.39 -9.26 9.23
N VAL A 57 8.83 -9.17 7.97
CA VAL A 57 9.56 -8.01 7.41
C VAL A 57 8.67 -7.36 6.37
N LYS A 58 8.31 -6.09 6.59
CA LYS A 58 7.42 -5.35 5.69
C LYS A 58 8.05 -5.10 4.34
N SER A 59 9.36 -4.90 4.29
CA SER A 59 10.12 -4.67 3.06
C SER A 59 10.29 -5.92 2.18
N MET A 60 9.49 -6.98 2.37
CA MET A 60 9.44 -8.17 1.53
C MET A 60 8.06 -8.35 0.92
N ASP A 61 7.99 -8.59 -0.39
CA ASP A 61 6.73 -8.87 -1.06
C ASP A 61 6.93 -9.73 -2.32
N TYR A 62 5.86 -10.40 -2.74
CA TYR A 62 5.81 -11.18 -3.97
C TYR A 62 4.56 -10.80 -4.76
N VAL A 63 4.77 -10.00 -5.81
CA VAL A 63 3.68 -9.34 -6.54
C VAL A 63 3.66 -9.80 -8.00
N ASP A 64 2.47 -9.93 -8.56
CA ASP A 64 2.31 -10.15 -9.99
C ASP A 64 2.80 -8.91 -10.78
N GLN A 65 3.21 -9.11 -12.02
CA GLN A 65 3.47 -8.02 -12.96
C GLN A 65 2.19 -7.22 -13.30
N HIS A 66 1.02 -7.84 -13.17
CA HIS A 66 -0.29 -7.22 -13.33
C HIS A 66 -0.87 -6.92 -11.94
N TYR A 67 -1.07 -5.64 -11.64
CA TYR A 67 -1.70 -5.25 -10.38
C TYR A 67 -3.20 -5.49 -10.45
N TRP A 68 -3.71 -6.31 -9.53
CA TRP A 68 -5.14 -6.48 -9.35
C TRP A 68 -5.65 -5.86 -8.06
N THR A 69 -6.91 -5.47 -8.05
CA THR A 69 -7.62 -4.94 -6.88
C THR A 69 -9.00 -5.57 -6.78
N ASN A 70 -9.61 -5.52 -5.60
CA ASN A 70 -11.03 -5.85 -5.42
C ASN A 70 -11.96 -4.67 -5.76
N GLY A 71 -11.44 -3.64 -6.44
CA GLY A 71 -12.21 -2.50 -6.90
C GLY A 71 -12.60 -1.52 -5.78
N ILE A 72 -12.09 -1.70 -4.57
CA ILE A 72 -12.34 -0.85 -3.40
C ILE A 72 -11.08 -0.68 -2.56
N ARG A 73 -11.06 0.35 -1.72
CA ARG A 73 -10.12 0.47 -0.60
C ARG A 73 -10.88 0.51 0.70
N VAL A 74 -10.25 -0.04 1.73
CA VAL A 74 -10.86 -0.15 3.03
C VAL A 74 -9.90 0.27 4.13
N ARG A 75 -10.46 0.75 5.24
CA ARG A 75 -9.74 0.94 6.49
C ARG A 75 -10.48 0.23 7.60
N ARG A 76 -9.76 -0.51 8.45
CA ARG A 76 -10.39 -1.15 9.60
C ARG A 76 -10.75 -0.13 10.67
N TYR A 77 -11.97 -0.24 11.16
CA TYR A 77 -12.44 0.49 12.33
C TYR A 77 -13.25 -0.44 13.22
N LYS A 78 -12.81 -0.61 14.47
CA LYS A 78 -13.39 -1.59 15.40
C LYS A 78 -13.46 -2.98 14.74
N ASP A 79 -14.67 -3.51 14.59
CA ASP A 79 -14.95 -4.87 14.11
C ASP A 79 -15.38 -4.91 12.63
N ALA A 80 -15.16 -3.82 11.88
CA ALA A 80 -15.54 -3.71 10.47
C ALA A 80 -14.41 -3.13 9.61
N LEU A 81 -14.48 -3.37 8.29
CA LEU A 81 -13.70 -2.65 7.29
C LEU A 81 -14.60 -1.61 6.64
N ILE A 82 -14.26 -0.34 6.80
CA ILE A 82 -15.00 0.77 6.19
C ILE A 82 -14.46 1.00 4.79
N VAL A 83 -15.33 1.03 3.78
CA VAL A 83 -14.95 1.38 2.42
C VAL A 83 -14.59 2.87 2.37
N THR A 84 -13.35 3.18 2.00
CA THR A 84 -12.84 4.56 1.95
C THR A 84 -12.73 5.09 0.52
N ASP A 85 -12.68 4.20 -0.46
CA ASP A 85 -12.57 4.55 -1.88
C ASP A 85 -13.22 3.44 -2.72
N VAL A 86 -13.87 3.82 -3.83
CA VAL A 86 -14.47 2.89 -4.79
C VAL A 86 -13.82 3.14 -6.14
N ILE A 87 -13.15 2.11 -6.64
CA ILE A 87 -12.29 2.17 -7.82
C ILE A 87 -13.07 1.69 -9.03
N ASP A 88 -13.50 0.42 -9.00
CA ASP A 88 -14.16 -0.27 -10.11
C ASP A 88 -15.40 -1.06 -9.66
N ASP A 89 -15.49 -1.44 -8.38
CA ASP A 89 -16.64 -2.22 -7.90
C ASP A 89 -17.78 -1.33 -7.41
N LEU A 90 -18.64 -0.94 -8.36
CA LEU A 90 -19.75 -0.02 -8.14
C LEU A 90 -20.89 -0.58 -7.26
N GLN A 91 -20.79 -1.82 -6.77
CA GLN A 91 -21.73 -2.36 -5.77
C GLN A 91 -21.51 -1.69 -4.40
N PHE A 92 -20.25 -1.34 -4.12
CA PHE A 92 -19.84 -0.65 -2.91
C PHE A 92 -20.02 0.86 -3.03
N VAL A 93 -20.19 1.52 -1.89
CA VAL A 93 -20.18 2.98 -1.75
C VAL A 93 -19.26 3.35 -0.60
N VAL A 94 -18.55 4.47 -0.71
CA VAL A 94 -17.74 5.02 0.38
C VAL A 94 -18.60 5.14 1.65
N GLY A 95 -18.08 4.64 2.77
CA GLY A 95 -18.76 4.56 4.07
C GLY A 95 -19.46 3.22 4.34
N ASP A 96 -19.52 2.30 3.39
CA ASP A 96 -20.02 0.94 3.63
C ASP A 96 -19.19 0.21 4.69
N GLU A 97 -19.86 -0.50 5.59
CA GLU A 97 -19.24 -1.32 6.64
C GLU A 97 -19.19 -2.78 6.20
N ILE A 98 -18.02 -3.31 5.83
CA ILE A 98 -17.83 -4.75 5.61
C ILE A 98 -17.63 -5.42 6.97
N ILE A 99 -18.58 -6.26 7.37
CA ILE A 99 -18.61 -6.91 8.69
C ILE A 99 -18.11 -8.36 8.67
N ALA A 100 -18.11 -8.99 7.49
CA ALA A 100 -17.58 -10.34 7.28
C ALA A 100 -17.10 -10.53 5.85
N LEU A 101 -16.13 -11.41 5.65
CA LEU A 101 -15.61 -11.80 4.35
C LEU A 101 -15.62 -13.33 4.24
N SER A 102 -16.17 -13.85 3.14
CA SER A 102 -16.33 -15.30 2.89
C SER A 102 -16.96 -16.07 4.06
N GLY A 103 -17.80 -15.42 4.86
CA GLY A 103 -18.49 -16.00 6.03
C GLY A 103 -17.75 -15.86 7.37
N ASP A 104 -16.49 -15.41 7.39
CA ASP A 104 -15.75 -15.13 8.62
C ASP A 104 -15.86 -13.65 9.01
N SER A 105 -15.97 -13.35 10.29
CA SER A 105 -15.96 -11.96 10.78
C SER A 105 -14.57 -11.31 10.59
N ILE A 106 -14.54 -9.97 10.54
CA ILE A 106 -13.26 -9.23 10.43
C ILE A 106 -12.30 -9.54 11.59
N ASN A 107 -12.83 -9.79 12.79
CA ASN A 107 -12.00 -10.14 13.95
C ASN A 107 -11.36 -11.53 13.82
N GLU A 108 -12.13 -12.53 13.39
CA GLU A 108 -11.60 -13.88 13.15
C GLU A 108 -10.53 -13.88 12.06
N LEU A 109 -10.74 -13.09 10.99
CA LEU A 109 -9.77 -12.94 9.92
C LEU A 109 -8.50 -12.23 10.38
N ALA A 110 -8.64 -11.20 11.23
CA ALA A 110 -7.50 -10.49 11.78
C ALA A 110 -6.62 -11.37 12.66
N GLU A 111 -7.23 -12.26 13.45
CA GLU A 111 -6.49 -13.24 14.26
C GLU A 111 -5.81 -14.28 13.35
N ARG A 112 -6.54 -14.83 12.38
CA ARG A 112 -6.03 -15.83 11.44
C ARG A 112 -4.85 -15.30 10.60
N TYR A 113 -4.95 -14.05 10.13
CA TYR A 113 -3.98 -13.43 9.24
C TYR A 113 -3.10 -12.39 9.94
N GLN A 114 -2.94 -12.47 11.26
CA GLN A 114 -2.21 -11.49 12.06
C GLN A 114 -0.79 -11.22 11.53
N LYS A 115 -0.10 -12.25 11.02
CA LYS A 115 1.23 -12.13 10.40
C LYS A 115 1.21 -11.34 9.09
N LEU A 116 0.20 -11.54 8.24
CA LEU A 116 0.03 -10.76 7.00
C LEU A 116 -0.31 -9.30 7.30
N LEU A 117 -0.88 -9.05 8.48
CA LEU A 117 -1.13 -7.71 9.01
C LEU A 117 0.06 -7.15 9.80
N PHE A 118 1.21 -7.84 9.82
CA PHE A 118 2.44 -7.45 10.52
C PHE A 118 2.25 -7.10 12.01
N ASN A 119 1.22 -7.67 12.65
CA ASN A 119 0.83 -7.31 14.03
C ASN A 119 0.56 -5.81 14.22
N GLU A 120 0.16 -5.10 13.16
CA GLU A 120 -0.12 -3.67 13.20
C GLU A 120 -1.36 -3.37 14.06
N PRO A 121 -1.38 -2.21 14.74
CA PRO A 121 -2.61 -1.63 15.27
C PRO A 121 -3.71 -1.58 14.21
N THR A 122 -4.95 -1.81 14.62
CA THR A 122 -6.15 -1.93 13.77
C THR A 122 -6.19 -0.91 12.63
N GLU A 123 -5.98 0.36 12.95
CA GLU A 123 -6.07 1.50 12.04
C GLU A 123 -4.89 1.67 11.07
N ARG A 124 -3.89 0.80 11.16
CA ARG A 124 -2.69 0.74 10.30
C ARG A 124 -2.62 -0.54 9.45
N GLN A 125 -3.56 -1.45 9.66
CA GLN A 125 -3.59 -2.74 8.97
C GLN A 125 -3.90 -2.56 7.49
N ASP A 126 -3.06 -3.15 6.63
CA ASP A 126 -3.35 -3.28 5.21
C ASP A 126 -4.13 -4.58 4.94
N TRP A 127 -5.39 -4.42 4.56
CA TRP A 127 -6.31 -5.51 4.29
C TRP A 127 -6.30 -5.99 2.83
N HIS A 128 -5.56 -5.33 1.95
CA HIS A 128 -5.58 -5.61 0.50
C HIS A 128 -5.23 -7.07 0.18
N THR A 129 -4.19 -7.60 0.80
CA THR A 129 -3.77 -9.00 0.62
C THR A 129 -4.82 -10.00 1.12
N ILE A 130 -5.53 -9.66 2.19
CA ILE A 130 -6.58 -10.52 2.75
C ILE A 130 -7.82 -10.49 1.86
N LEU A 131 -8.26 -9.31 1.40
CA LEU A 131 -9.40 -9.13 0.51
C LEU A 131 -9.26 -9.96 -0.77
N ARG A 132 -8.06 -10.03 -1.35
CA ARG A 132 -7.75 -10.85 -2.54
C ARG A 132 -7.93 -12.35 -2.33
N LYS A 133 -7.97 -12.83 -1.08
CA LYS A 133 -8.22 -14.24 -0.73
C LYS A 133 -9.71 -14.53 -0.54
N GLN A 134 -10.58 -13.52 -0.60
CA GLN A 134 -12.00 -13.62 -0.28
C GLN A 134 -12.85 -13.64 -1.54
N ASN A 135 -14.01 -14.31 -1.46
CA ASN A 135 -14.94 -14.43 -2.59
C ASN A 135 -16.22 -13.62 -2.38
N SER A 136 -16.54 -13.23 -1.14
CA SER A 136 -17.73 -12.46 -0.84
C SER A 136 -17.52 -11.54 0.36
N ALA A 137 -18.36 -10.50 0.45
CA ALA A 137 -18.40 -9.53 1.53
C ALA A 137 -19.83 -9.39 2.05
N GLN A 138 -20.00 -9.45 3.36
CA GLN A 138 -21.24 -9.04 4.03
C GLN A 138 -21.10 -7.57 4.40
N VAL A 139 -21.99 -6.75 3.88
CA VAL A 139 -21.91 -5.29 3.94
C VAL A 139 -23.11 -4.73 4.67
N LYS A 140 -22.86 -3.79 5.58
CA LYS A 140 -23.88 -3.00 6.26
C LYS A 140 -23.82 -1.56 5.76
N ARG A 141 -24.95 -1.04 5.29
CA ARG A 141 -25.14 0.33 4.81
C ARG A 141 -26.34 0.95 5.54
N GLY A 142 -26.06 1.80 6.52
CA GLY A 142 -27.08 2.24 7.47
C GLY A 142 -27.68 1.04 8.23
N ASP A 143 -28.99 0.87 8.14
CA ASP A 143 -29.71 -0.25 8.78
C ASP A 143 -29.92 -1.47 7.86
N GLN A 144 -29.36 -1.44 6.65
CA GLN A 144 -29.53 -2.48 5.65
C GLN A 144 -28.29 -3.35 5.52
N PHE A 145 -28.49 -4.64 5.22
CA PHE A 145 -27.43 -5.62 5.01
C PHE A 145 -27.49 -6.17 3.58
N TYR A 146 -26.31 -6.39 3.01
CA TYR A 146 -26.10 -6.86 1.65
C TYR A 146 -25.04 -7.97 1.65
N ASP A 147 -25.16 -8.91 0.71
CA ASP A 147 -24.12 -9.88 0.41
C ASP A 147 -23.63 -9.59 -1.01
N PHE A 148 -22.36 -9.19 -1.14
CA PHE A 148 -21.72 -8.91 -2.42
C PHE A 148 -20.71 -10.01 -2.76
N GLU A 149 -20.63 -10.38 -4.03
CA GLU A 149 -19.51 -11.14 -4.56
C GLU A 149 -18.32 -10.20 -4.75
N LEU A 150 -17.13 -10.65 -4.36
CA LEU A 150 -15.90 -9.88 -4.57
C LEU A 150 -15.29 -10.25 -5.91
N HIS A 151 -15.13 -9.25 -6.76
CA HIS A 151 -14.51 -9.41 -8.07
C HIS A 151 -13.05 -8.94 -8.05
N VAL A 152 -12.35 -9.22 -9.14
CA VAL A 152 -10.95 -8.85 -9.37
C VAL A 152 -10.90 -7.93 -10.59
N TYR A 153 -10.24 -6.78 -10.42
CA TYR A 153 -10.11 -5.73 -11.43
C TYR A 153 -8.63 -5.40 -11.65
N ASP A 154 -8.26 -4.98 -12.85
CA ASP A 154 -6.91 -4.49 -13.14
C ASP A 154 -6.76 -3.06 -12.57
N ASP A 155 -5.80 -2.85 -11.65
CA ASP A 155 -5.51 -1.50 -11.16
C ASP A 155 -4.54 -0.81 -12.13
N THR A 156 -5.10 -0.05 -13.07
CA THR A 156 -4.32 0.73 -14.04
C THR A 156 -4.09 2.18 -13.60
N ARG A 157 -4.42 2.54 -12.35
CA ARG A 157 -4.33 3.93 -11.91
C ARG A 157 -2.88 4.34 -11.73
N GLY A 158 -2.53 5.44 -12.38
CA GLY A 158 -1.23 6.08 -12.22
C GLY A 158 -1.29 7.21 -11.20
N LEU A 159 -1.87 8.32 -11.66
CA LEU A 159 -2.15 9.51 -10.87
C LEU A 159 -3.43 10.19 -11.34
N GLU A 160 -4.00 11.00 -10.47
CA GLU A 160 -5.10 11.93 -10.76
C GLU A 160 -4.67 13.35 -10.38
N VAL A 161 -5.24 14.34 -11.05
CA VAL A 161 -4.95 15.76 -10.79
C VAL A 161 -6.26 16.49 -10.60
N ILE A 162 -6.38 17.20 -9.47
CA ILE A 162 -7.49 18.07 -9.14
C ILE A 162 -6.96 19.50 -9.13
N ASP A 163 -7.48 20.34 -10.02
CA ASP A 163 -7.08 21.75 -10.07
C ASP A 163 -7.85 22.56 -9.02
N HIS A 164 -7.14 23.06 -8.00
CA HIS A 164 -7.66 24.10 -7.11
C HIS A 164 -7.23 25.48 -7.62
N GLU A 165 -7.91 26.54 -7.17
CA GLU A 165 -7.66 27.91 -7.66
C GLU A 165 -6.21 28.37 -7.48
N GLN A 166 -5.52 27.91 -6.43
CA GLN A 166 -4.15 28.34 -6.08
C GLN A 166 -3.07 27.29 -6.31
N PHE A 167 -3.44 26.00 -6.42
CA PHE A 167 -2.50 24.90 -6.58
C PHE A 167 -3.22 23.68 -7.16
N PRO A 168 -2.55 22.84 -7.96
CA PRO A 168 -3.06 21.51 -8.26
C PRO A 168 -2.78 20.55 -7.09
N GLU A 169 -3.73 19.67 -6.85
CA GLU A 169 -3.57 18.48 -6.04
C GLU A 169 -3.28 17.29 -6.95
N VAL A 170 -2.23 16.54 -6.62
CA VAL A 170 -1.76 15.38 -7.39
C VAL A 170 -1.92 14.15 -6.53
N ILE A 171 -2.93 13.33 -6.82
CA ILE A 171 -3.20 12.08 -6.13
C ILE A 171 -2.42 10.97 -6.82
N VAL A 172 -1.49 10.35 -6.10
CA VAL A 172 -0.59 9.34 -6.65
C VAL A 172 -1.00 7.96 -6.17
N TYR A 173 -1.31 7.06 -7.10
CA TYR A 173 -1.57 5.66 -6.81
C TYR A 173 -0.34 4.80 -7.11
N SER A 174 0.34 5.11 -8.21
CA SER A 174 1.61 4.50 -8.61
C SER A 174 2.72 5.54 -8.72
N ILE A 175 3.74 5.42 -7.88
CA ILE A 175 4.84 6.39 -7.76
C ILE A 175 5.65 6.56 -9.06
N ASP A 176 5.64 5.55 -9.92
CA ASP A 176 6.28 5.59 -11.23
C ASP A 176 5.62 6.61 -12.17
N THR A 177 4.45 7.14 -11.87
CA THR A 177 3.78 8.15 -12.71
C THR A 177 4.10 9.58 -12.30
N LEU A 178 4.47 9.82 -11.03
CA LEU A 178 4.73 11.15 -10.50
C LEU A 178 5.86 11.87 -11.26
N HIS A 179 6.93 11.15 -11.65
CA HIS A 179 8.02 11.76 -12.40
C HIS A 179 7.58 12.36 -13.75
N LYS A 180 6.56 11.77 -14.39
CA LYS A 180 6.00 12.27 -15.66
C LYS A 180 5.29 13.60 -15.43
N TYR A 181 4.54 13.72 -14.33
CA TYR A 181 3.82 14.93 -13.97
C TYR A 181 4.77 16.10 -13.62
N LEU A 182 5.88 15.84 -12.92
CA LEU A 182 6.80 16.89 -12.46
C LEU A 182 7.56 17.65 -13.56
N HIS A 183 7.35 17.31 -14.83
CA HIS A 183 7.76 18.14 -15.95
C HIS A 183 6.85 19.39 -16.14
N SER A 184 5.70 19.43 -15.46
CA SER A 184 4.76 20.56 -15.43
C SER A 184 5.36 21.78 -14.71
N PRO A 185 5.00 23.03 -15.10
CA PRO A 185 5.55 24.26 -14.50
C PRO A 185 4.96 24.65 -13.13
N ALA A 186 4.05 23.86 -12.54
CA ALA A 186 3.36 24.25 -11.30
C ALA A 186 4.33 24.50 -10.11
N GLU A 187 4.38 25.73 -9.61
CA GLU A 187 5.33 26.13 -8.55
C GLU A 187 4.91 25.68 -7.14
N THR A 188 3.60 25.53 -6.93
CA THR A 188 2.99 25.10 -5.67
C THR A 188 2.18 23.82 -5.88
N LEU A 189 2.32 22.82 -5.02
CA LEU A 189 1.66 21.51 -5.16
C LEU A 189 1.10 20.99 -3.84
N LEU A 190 -0.05 20.31 -3.89
CA LEU A 190 -0.45 19.34 -2.88
C LEU A 190 -0.24 17.94 -3.47
N ILE A 191 0.54 17.08 -2.81
CA ILE A 191 0.86 15.74 -3.32
C ILE A 191 0.29 14.71 -2.36
N ASP A 192 -0.71 13.96 -2.82
CA ASP A 192 -1.33 12.92 -2.01
C ASP A 192 -0.68 11.56 -2.29
N LEU A 193 0.11 11.06 -1.33
CA LEU A 193 0.72 9.74 -1.37
C LEU A 193 0.05 8.75 -0.40
N THR A 194 -1.09 9.09 0.20
CA THR A 194 -1.71 8.32 1.30
C THR A 194 -1.99 6.87 0.93
N ALA A 195 -2.12 6.57 -0.36
CA ALA A 195 -2.28 5.22 -0.88
C ALA A 195 -1.42 4.96 -2.12
N ALA A 196 -0.27 5.63 -2.18
CA ALA A 196 0.73 5.42 -3.21
C ALA A 196 1.58 4.19 -2.90
N TYR A 197 1.79 3.38 -3.93
CA TYR A 197 2.74 2.28 -3.90
C TYR A 197 3.58 2.24 -5.19
N GLY A 198 4.59 1.40 -5.19
CA GLY A 198 5.44 1.11 -6.33
C GLY A 198 6.89 0.98 -5.92
N VAL A 199 7.67 0.28 -6.74
CA VAL A 199 9.11 0.11 -6.55
C VAL A 199 9.81 0.58 -7.81
N ILE A 200 10.43 1.75 -7.71
CA ILE A 200 11.23 2.39 -8.76
C ILE A 200 12.70 2.50 -8.30
N PRO A 201 13.65 2.60 -9.24
CA PRO A 201 15.07 2.78 -8.90
C PRO A 201 15.35 4.02 -8.03
N ASP A 202 16.30 3.93 -7.11
CA ASP A 202 16.66 5.02 -6.18
C ASP A 202 17.06 6.32 -6.90
N ASN A 203 17.76 6.24 -8.03
CA ASN A 203 18.10 7.43 -8.81
C ASN A 203 16.87 8.16 -9.36
N GLN A 204 15.76 7.45 -9.59
CA GLN A 204 14.49 8.06 -9.98
C GLN A 204 13.80 8.70 -8.78
N VAL A 205 13.85 8.08 -7.59
CA VAL A 205 13.38 8.70 -6.34
C VAL A 205 14.14 10.00 -6.05
N ASP A 206 15.47 9.96 -6.19
CA ASP A 206 16.35 11.11 -5.97
C ASP A 206 16.03 12.24 -6.96
N TRP A 207 15.85 11.91 -8.24
CA TRP A 207 15.43 12.89 -9.24
C TRP A 207 14.08 13.54 -8.89
N ILE A 208 13.07 12.74 -8.47
CA ILE A 208 11.77 13.29 -8.03
C ILE A 208 11.97 14.25 -6.85
N ALA A 209 12.78 13.86 -5.86
CA ALA A 209 13.06 14.69 -4.70
C ALA A 209 13.75 16.01 -5.07
N GLU A 210 14.71 15.97 -6.00
CA GLU A 210 15.37 17.17 -6.55
C GLU A 210 14.38 18.11 -7.25
N GLN A 211 13.47 17.58 -8.06
CA GLN A 211 12.43 18.40 -8.72
C GLN A 211 11.49 19.08 -7.72
N LEU A 212 11.17 18.39 -6.62
CA LEU A 212 10.31 18.92 -5.56
C LEU A 212 11.04 19.94 -4.66
N ASN A 213 12.35 19.83 -4.48
CA ASN A 213 13.13 20.81 -3.70
C ASN A 213 13.04 22.23 -4.27
N GLY A 214 12.84 22.37 -5.58
CA GLY A 214 12.66 23.66 -6.25
C GLY A 214 11.25 24.24 -6.18
N ARG A 215 10.31 23.61 -5.45
CA ARG A 215 8.88 23.96 -5.42
C ARG A 215 8.37 24.14 -3.99
N GLU A 216 7.28 24.88 -3.83
CA GLU A 216 6.49 24.83 -2.60
C GLU A 216 5.55 23.63 -2.68
N PHE A 217 5.53 22.78 -1.65
CA PHE A 217 4.59 21.67 -1.63
C PHE A 217 4.31 21.17 -0.22
N ILE A 218 3.15 20.52 -0.09
CA ILE A 218 2.82 19.65 1.04
C ILE A 218 2.56 18.24 0.50
N MET A 219 3.11 17.25 1.20
CA MET A 219 2.95 15.83 0.90
C MET A 219 2.08 15.17 1.96
N LEU A 220 1.02 14.49 1.52
CA LEU A 220 0.14 13.71 2.38
C LEU A 220 0.62 12.26 2.44
N ILE A 221 0.68 11.70 3.64
CA ILE A 221 1.08 10.31 3.88
C ILE A 221 0.15 9.62 4.89
N ASP A 222 0.06 8.30 4.79
CA ASP A 222 -0.67 7.47 5.77
C ASP A 222 -0.01 6.08 5.86
N ALA A 223 -0.55 5.21 6.71
CA ALA A 223 -0.09 3.83 6.91
C ALA A 223 -0.11 2.97 5.64
N LEU A 224 -0.76 3.43 4.56
CA LEU A 224 -0.79 2.77 3.25
C LEU A 224 0.18 3.38 2.23
N THR A 225 0.88 4.47 2.56
CA THR A 225 2.02 4.96 1.78
C THR A 225 3.19 3.97 1.91
N LYS A 226 3.61 3.40 0.78
CA LYS A 226 4.50 2.22 0.74
C LYS A 226 5.60 2.32 -0.31
N GLY A 227 6.59 1.45 -0.18
CA GLY A 227 7.66 1.27 -1.15
C GLY A 227 8.41 2.56 -1.48
N SER A 228 8.64 2.81 -2.77
CA SER A 228 9.36 4.00 -3.23
C SER A 228 8.60 5.31 -2.95
N ALA A 229 7.28 5.28 -2.76
CA ALA A 229 6.52 6.47 -2.34
C ALA A 229 6.89 6.86 -0.90
N GLU A 230 6.98 5.87 -0.01
CA GLU A 230 7.45 6.07 1.36
C GLU A 230 8.93 6.48 1.39
N ARG A 231 9.76 5.86 0.54
CA ARG A 231 11.16 6.26 0.36
C ARG A 231 11.28 7.73 -0.06
N LEU A 232 10.44 8.19 -0.98
CA LEU A 232 10.40 9.59 -1.39
C LEU A 232 10.02 10.50 -0.21
N ALA A 233 8.96 10.16 0.55
CA ALA A 233 8.57 10.91 1.73
C ALA A 233 9.72 11.04 2.74
N SER A 234 10.52 9.98 2.92
CA SER A 234 11.67 10.00 3.82
C SER A 234 12.75 11.03 3.47
N ARG A 235 12.79 11.53 2.23
CA ARG A 235 13.70 12.60 1.79
C ARG A 235 13.32 13.96 2.36
N PHE A 236 12.09 14.12 2.84
CA PHE A 236 11.53 15.38 3.33
C PHE A 236 11.16 15.36 4.83
N GLU A 237 11.44 14.25 5.52
CA GLU A 237 11.21 14.10 6.96
C GLU A 237 11.92 15.21 7.76
N GLY A 238 11.19 15.92 8.61
CA GLY A 238 11.72 17.02 9.43
C GLY A 238 11.82 18.37 8.71
N GLN A 239 11.31 18.49 7.48
CA GLN A 239 11.37 19.75 6.70
C GLN A 239 10.05 20.54 6.75
N GLY A 240 9.08 20.08 7.55
CA GLY A 240 7.76 20.71 7.68
C GLY A 240 6.84 20.47 6.48
N ARG A 241 7.21 19.60 5.53
CA ARG A 241 6.54 19.40 4.24
C ARG A 241 5.57 18.22 4.24
N ILE A 242 5.51 17.46 5.32
CA ILE A 242 4.76 16.21 5.38
C ILE A 242 3.62 16.31 6.39
N VAL A 243 2.41 15.99 5.95
CA VAL A 243 1.18 15.99 6.76
C VAL A 243 0.53 14.61 6.69
N GLY A 244 -0.01 14.13 7.80
CA GLY A 244 -0.81 12.91 7.80
C GLY A 244 -0.44 11.99 8.95
N ARG A 245 -0.17 10.72 8.66
CA ARG A 245 0.12 9.68 9.66
C ARG A 245 1.41 8.94 9.34
N GLU A 246 1.90 8.21 10.32
CA GLU A 246 3.02 7.29 10.14
C GLU A 246 2.76 6.33 8.99
N THR A 247 3.78 6.15 8.16
CA THR A 247 3.74 5.31 6.97
C THR A 247 3.90 3.81 7.28
N TYR A 248 3.86 2.98 6.23
CA TYR A 248 3.83 1.54 6.36
C TYR A 248 5.08 0.96 7.01
N GLY A 249 6.28 1.42 6.66
CA GLY A 249 7.56 0.91 7.17
C GLY A 249 8.54 0.44 6.08
N GLN A 250 8.34 0.85 4.83
CA GLN A 250 9.14 0.48 3.66
C GLN A 250 10.01 1.63 3.13
N ALA A 251 10.37 2.62 3.96
CA ALA A 251 11.16 3.79 3.55
C ALA A 251 12.63 3.51 3.21
N VAL A 252 13.03 2.25 3.06
CA VAL A 252 14.38 1.81 2.70
C VAL A 252 14.54 1.61 1.20
N SER A 253 15.76 1.37 0.74
CA SER A 253 15.99 0.99 -0.66
C SER A 253 15.42 -0.41 -0.90
N LEU A 254 14.58 -0.56 -1.92
CA LEU A 254 13.96 -1.81 -2.29
C LEU A 254 14.58 -2.36 -3.57
N GLN A 255 14.93 -3.64 -3.55
CA GLN A 255 15.31 -4.38 -4.73
C GLN A 255 14.07 -5.02 -5.35
N LYS A 256 13.96 -4.97 -6.67
CA LYS A 256 12.88 -5.59 -7.45
C LYS A 256 13.50 -6.56 -8.45
N VAL A 257 13.21 -7.85 -8.28
CA VAL A 257 13.76 -8.92 -9.12
C VAL A 257 12.63 -9.61 -9.87
N ALA A 258 12.70 -9.61 -11.20
CA ALA A 258 11.76 -10.35 -12.03
C ALA A 258 12.03 -11.86 -11.91
N LEU A 259 10.99 -12.63 -11.59
CA LEU A 259 11.02 -14.09 -11.51
C LEU A 259 9.80 -14.62 -12.25
N GLY A 260 9.94 -14.87 -13.55
CA GLY A 260 8.80 -15.25 -14.39
C GLY A 260 7.86 -14.07 -14.64
N ASN A 261 6.55 -14.28 -14.43
CA ASN A 261 5.51 -13.25 -14.49
C ASN A 261 5.37 -12.44 -13.19
N GLN A 262 6.16 -12.71 -12.16
CA GLN A 262 6.06 -12.03 -10.87
C GLN A 262 7.36 -11.27 -10.54
N PHE A 263 7.28 -10.41 -9.54
CA PHE A 263 8.41 -9.73 -8.93
C PHE A 263 8.58 -10.15 -7.48
N PHE A 264 9.81 -10.48 -7.12
CA PHE A 264 10.22 -10.54 -5.73
C PHE A 264 10.81 -9.19 -5.32
N ILE A 265 10.23 -8.59 -4.28
CA ILE A 265 10.64 -7.32 -3.72
C ILE A 265 11.25 -7.58 -2.33
N TYR A 266 12.43 -7.03 -2.07
CA TYR A 266 13.09 -7.17 -0.76
C TYR A 266 14.02 -6.00 -0.45
N SER A 267 14.39 -5.84 0.82
CA SER A 267 15.52 -4.99 1.23
C SER A 267 16.53 -5.79 2.06
N ALA A 268 17.77 -5.35 2.04
CA ALA A 268 18.80 -5.78 2.99
C ALA A 268 18.76 -4.95 4.29
N ASP A 269 18.12 -3.78 4.23
CA ASP A 269 18.01 -2.86 5.36
C ASP A 269 16.80 -3.24 6.22
N LYS A 270 16.83 -2.81 7.49
CA LYS A 270 15.68 -2.93 8.38
C LYS A 270 14.57 -1.98 7.96
N ASP A 271 13.32 -2.44 8.11
CA ASP A 271 12.12 -1.63 7.93
C ASP A 271 12.28 -0.25 8.60
N LYS A 272 11.94 0.80 7.86
CA LYS A 272 11.98 2.18 8.31
C LYS A 272 10.63 2.82 8.01
N THR A 273 10.00 3.38 9.04
CA THR A 273 8.79 4.19 8.94
C THR A 273 9.17 5.67 8.81
N VAL A 274 8.42 6.41 7.99
CA VAL A 274 8.43 7.88 7.94
C VAL A 274 7.34 8.45 8.84
N PHE A 275 7.70 9.46 9.62
CA PHE A 275 6.79 10.23 10.46
C PHE A 275 6.46 11.58 9.81
N PRO A 276 5.19 12.01 9.81
CA PRO A 276 4.79 13.32 9.29
C PRO A 276 5.29 14.44 10.21
N ASP A 277 5.52 15.63 9.64
CA ASP A 277 5.84 16.83 10.41
C ASP A 277 4.59 17.36 11.15
N VAL A 278 3.41 17.15 10.56
CA VAL A 278 2.10 17.45 11.15
C VAL A 278 1.29 16.15 11.24
N MET A 279 1.17 15.62 12.46
CA MET A 279 0.41 14.41 12.75
C MET A 279 -1.10 14.69 12.74
N VAL A 280 -1.86 13.82 12.05
CA VAL A 280 -3.32 13.84 11.98
C VAL A 280 -3.86 12.59 12.68
N GLU A 281 -4.63 12.78 13.75
CA GLU A 281 -5.26 11.69 14.49
C GLU A 281 -6.58 11.27 13.86
N LEU A 282 -6.81 9.96 13.72
CA LEU A 282 -8.09 9.44 13.23
C LEU A 282 -9.16 9.55 14.32
N ARG A 283 -10.31 10.08 13.92
CA ARG A 283 -11.56 10.12 14.67
C ARG A 283 -12.59 9.30 13.92
N GLU A 284 -13.70 8.97 14.57
CA GLU A 284 -14.81 8.27 13.92
C GLU A 284 -15.39 9.05 12.72
N SER A 285 -15.27 10.39 12.73
CA SER A 285 -15.61 11.24 11.58
C SER A 285 -14.61 11.12 10.42
N SER A 286 -13.35 10.78 10.68
CA SER A 286 -12.26 10.72 9.69
C SER A 286 -12.40 9.58 8.68
N PHE A 287 -13.37 8.68 8.86
CA PHE A 287 -13.69 7.63 7.89
C PHE A 287 -14.67 8.13 6.81
N LEU A 288 -15.35 9.24 7.07
CA LEU A 288 -16.27 9.90 6.13
C LEU A 288 -15.75 11.27 5.67
N GLN A 289 -14.72 11.80 6.34
CA GLN A 289 -14.05 13.06 6.02
C GLN A 289 -12.55 12.80 5.83
N ASP A 290 -11.99 13.33 4.74
CA ASP A 290 -10.56 13.21 4.45
C ASP A 290 -9.75 14.23 5.27
N ASP A 291 -9.63 13.95 6.57
CA ASP A 291 -8.98 14.84 7.54
C ASP A 291 -7.51 15.12 7.19
N ILE A 292 -6.82 14.15 6.57
CA ILE A 292 -5.43 14.31 6.13
C ILE A 292 -5.36 15.32 4.99
N ARG A 293 -6.22 15.16 3.97
CA ARG A 293 -6.31 16.11 2.86
C ARG A 293 -6.63 17.52 3.35
N GLN A 294 -7.63 17.68 4.22
CA GLN A 294 -7.99 18.99 4.74
C GLN A 294 -6.84 19.65 5.53
N ALA A 295 -6.18 18.88 6.41
CA ALA A 295 -5.04 19.40 7.16
C ALA A 295 -3.89 19.84 6.24
N GLY A 296 -3.62 19.10 5.17
CA GLY A 296 -2.59 19.47 4.20
C GLY A 296 -2.92 20.72 3.41
N ILE A 297 -4.17 20.88 2.99
CA ILE A 297 -4.67 22.12 2.34
C ILE A 297 -4.47 23.31 3.28
N ASP A 298 -4.87 23.18 4.55
CA ASP A 298 -4.74 24.26 5.53
C ASP A 298 -3.27 24.65 5.75
N VAL A 299 -2.36 23.68 5.86
CA VAL A 299 -0.92 23.93 6.01
C VAL A 299 -0.36 24.63 4.76
N LEU A 300 -0.72 24.18 3.56
CA LEU A 300 -0.23 24.76 2.32
C LEU A 300 -0.70 26.22 2.14
N LEU A 301 -2.00 26.48 2.35
CA LEU A 301 -2.57 27.82 2.25
C LEU A 301 -1.97 28.78 3.28
N ASN A 302 -1.73 28.32 4.51
CA ASN A 302 -1.08 29.13 5.54
C ASN A 302 0.35 29.53 5.13
N ARG A 303 1.09 28.67 4.42
CA ARG A 303 2.42 29.00 3.92
C ARG A 303 2.38 30.03 2.80
N LEU A 304 1.46 29.89 1.86
CA LEU A 304 1.27 30.85 0.77
C LEU A 304 0.93 32.25 1.32
N ASN A 305 0.05 32.33 2.31
CA ASN A 305 -0.33 33.60 2.93
C ASN A 305 0.83 34.27 3.69
N ASN A 306 1.79 33.50 4.20
CA ASN A 306 2.96 34.03 4.91
C ASN A 306 4.11 34.47 3.97
N GLN A 307 4.01 34.19 2.67
CA GLN A 307 4.99 34.59 1.66
C GLN A 307 4.61 35.91 0.94
N GLN A 308 3.37 36.38 1.12
CA GLN A 308 2.85 37.66 0.58
C GLN A 308 3.10 38.83 1.53
#